data_AF-A0A1W9VNI2-F1
#
_entry.id   AF-A0A1W9VNI2-F1
#
_cell.length_a   1.000
_cell.length_b   1.000
_cell.length_c   1.000
_cell.angle_alpha   90.00
_cell.angle_beta   90.00
_cell.angle_gamma   90.00
#
_symmetry.space_group_name_H-M   'P 1'
#
loop_
_entity.id
_entity.type
_entity.pdbx_description
1 polymer ?
#
loop_
_entity_poly.entity_id
_entity_poly.type
_entity_poly.pdbx_seq_one_letter_code
_entity_poly.pdbx_strand_id
1 'polypeptide(L)'
;MKKRIVITDIGSTTTKAILLVKEDDKYHLKGLANAVTTVEKPFEDVKIGVYNSIKDLEKREGISLFEAGSSEEELKFLADVDYLTTSSAGGGLQILVVGLTLFDSAKSAERAAFGAGGVLLDTIAINDKRSTVEQLDLINSSHPDIILFSGGTDGGAFSGVIRLAETLALGKPSPKFSINGKVPLIYAGNVEAQDFVKTLFGSQFDLSILPNMRPTMSEDS
;
A
#
# COMPACT_ATOMS: atom_id res chain seq x y z
N MET A 1 22.88 4.53 -24.08
CA MET A 1 21.66 5.26 -23.65
C MET A 1 20.70 5.32 -24.81
N LYS A 2 19.42 5.02 -24.60
CA LYS A 2 18.40 4.97 -25.65
C LYS A 2 18.02 6.38 -26.14
N LYS A 3 17.58 6.49 -27.39
CA LYS A 3 17.29 7.76 -28.07
C LYS A 3 15.96 8.38 -27.61
N ARG A 4 15.03 7.56 -27.12
CA ARG A 4 13.68 7.96 -26.72
C ARG A 4 13.36 7.40 -25.35
N ILE A 5 12.73 8.20 -24.50
CA ILE A 5 12.24 7.80 -23.18
C ILE A 5 10.74 8.09 -23.13
N VAL A 6 9.96 7.07 -22.82
CA VAL A 6 8.53 7.19 -22.53
C VAL A 6 8.36 7.03 -21.03
N ILE A 7 7.77 8.03 -20.39
CA ILE A 7 7.45 8.01 -18.96
C ILE A 7 5.94 8.03 -18.82
N THR A 8 5.38 7.09 -18.07
CA THR A 8 3.98 7.16 -17.66
C THR A 8 3.83 7.49 -16.18
N ASP A 9 2.84 8.32 -15.88
CA ASP A 9 2.42 8.65 -14.52
C ASP A 9 0.96 8.21 -14.35
N ILE A 10 0.78 7.13 -13.59
CA ILE A 10 -0.51 6.48 -13.33
C ILE A 10 -1.13 7.14 -12.09
N GLY A 11 -1.95 8.16 -12.30
CA GLY A 11 -2.75 8.80 -11.25
C GLY A 11 -4.08 8.08 -11.02
N SER A 12 -4.81 8.40 -9.94
CA SER A 12 -6.08 7.72 -9.59
C SER A 12 -7.16 7.82 -10.67
N THR A 13 -7.20 8.92 -11.43
CA THR A 13 -8.20 9.14 -12.49
C THR A 13 -7.61 9.12 -13.88
N THR A 14 -6.35 9.55 -14.03
CA THR A 14 -5.73 9.79 -15.33
C THR A 14 -4.32 9.21 -15.35
N THR A 15 -4.02 8.45 -16.41
CA THR A 15 -2.67 8.01 -16.74
C THR A 15 -2.10 8.95 -17.79
N LYS A 16 -0.98 9.61 -17.49
CA LYS A 16 -0.30 10.54 -18.39
C LYS A 16 0.89 9.84 -19.04
N ALA A 17 1.14 10.12 -20.31
CA ALA A 17 2.33 9.66 -21.02
C ALA A 17 3.16 10.87 -21.48
N ILE A 18 4.46 10.79 -21.28
CA ILE A 18 5.45 11.82 -21.59
C ILE A 18 6.51 11.19 -22.50
N LEU A 19 6.80 11.83 -23.64
CA LEU A 19 7.88 11.42 -24.51
C LEU A 19 9.03 12.43 -24.45
N LEU A 20 10.21 11.95 -24.08
CA LEU A 20 11.47 12.68 -24.19
C LEU A 20 12.31 12.09 -25.32
N VAL A 21 12.88 12.94 -26.17
CA VAL A 21 13.76 12.54 -27.28
C VAL A 21 15.12 13.18 -27.09
N LYS A 22 16.18 12.40 -27.35
CA LYS A 22 17.57 12.85 -27.24
C LYS A 22 18.03 13.52 -28.54
N GLU A 23 18.44 14.78 -28.45
CA GLU A 23 19.06 15.59 -29.50
C GLU A 23 20.30 16.29 -28.91
N ASP A 24 21.45 16.24 -29.60
CA ASP A 24 22.72 16.87 -29.16
C ASP A 24 23.08 16.65 -27.68
N ASP A 25 22.98 15.39 -27.24
CA ASP A 25 23.21 14.95 -25.87
C ASP A 25 22.24 15.46 -24.78
N LYS A 26 21.15 16.13 -25.17
CA LYS A 26 20.10 16.62 -24.26
C LYS A 26 18.77 15.95 -24.55
N TYR A 27 17.96 15.76 -23.52
CA TYR A 27 16.59 15.29 -23.67
C TYR A 27 15.64 16.46 -23.78
N HIS A 28 14.78 16.42 -24.80
CA HIS A 28 13.74 17.41 -25.06
C HIS A 28 12.36 16.77 -24.94
N LEU A 29 11.43 17.49 -24.32
CA LEU A 29 10.03 17.09 -24.31
C LEU A 29 9.48 17.16 -25.73
N LYS A 30 9.08 16.01 -26.26
CA LYS A 30 8.54 15.88 -27.61
C LYS A 30 7.02 15.89 -27.62
N GLY A 31 6.38 15.19 -26.68
CA GLY A 31 4.93 15.05 -26.66
C GLY A 31 4.37 14.65 -25.30
N LEU A 32 3.07 14.92 -25.14
CA LEU A 32 2.27 14.59 -23.97
C LEU A 32 0.92 14.02 -24.41
N ALA A 33 0.48 12.97 -23.72
CA ALA A 33 -0.85 12.39 -23.90
C ALA A 33 -1.41 11.90 -22.56
N ASN A 34 -2.69 11.56 -22.53
CA ASN A 34 -3.31 10.97 -21.36
C ASN A 34 -4.46 10.04 -21.74
N ALA A 35 -4.78 9.13 -20.83
CA ALA A 35 -5.93 8.25 -20.89
C ALA A 35 -6.55 8.11 -19.49
N VAL A 36 -7.76 7.55 -19.43
CA VAL A 36 -8.41 7.19 -18.16
C VAL A 36 -7.59 6.11 -17.47
N THR A 37 -7.38 6.23 -16.16
CA THR A 37 -6.74 5.17 -15.37
C THR A 37 -7.72 4.02 -15.12
N THR A 38 -7.23 2.79 -15.23
CA THR A 38 -8.01 1.55 -15.15
C THR A 38 -7.68 0.73 -13.89
N VAL A 39 -7.49 1.39 -12.75
CA VAL A 39 -7.22 0.76 -11.44
C VAL A 39 -8.46 0.17 -10.77
N GLU A 40 -9.65 0.67 -11.11
CA GLU A 40 -10.91 0.22 -10.52
C GLU A 40 -11.64 -0.80 -11.40
N LYS A 41 -12.66 -1.45 -10.83
CA LYS A 41 -13.58 -2.31 -11.56
C LYS A 41 -14.28 -1.53 -12.69
N PRO A 42 -14.57 -2.17 -13.83
CA PRO A 42 -14.48 -3.61 -14.10
C PRO A 42 -13.10 -4.10 -14.58
N PHE A 43 -12.11 -3.20 -14.73
CA PHE A 43 -10.85 -3.54 -15.37
C PHE A 43 -9.81 -4.08 -14.38
N GLU A 44 -9.57 -3.36 -13.26
CA GLU A 44 -8.56 -3.71 -12.26
C GLU A 44 -7.15 -4.00 -12.86
N ASP A 45 -6.81 -3.37 -13.99
CA ASP A 45 -5.52 -3.51 -14.67
C ASP A 45 -5.06 -2.16 -15.24
N VAL A 46 -4.02 -1.58 -14.63
CA VAL A 46 -3.43 -0.30 -15.04
C VAL A 46 -2.77 -0.30 -16.41
N LYS A 47 -2.40 -1.48 -16.93
CA LYS A 47 -1.71 -1.57 -18.21
C LYS A 47 -2.59 -1.10 -19.36
N ILE A 48 -3.91 -1.21 -19.24
CA ILE A 48 -4.90 -0.69 -20.20
C ILE A 48 -4.78 0.83 -20.32
N GLY A 49 -4.82 1.57 -19.20
CA GLY A 49 -4.64 3.03 -19.19
C GLY A 49 -3.26 3.45 -19.70
N VAL A 50 -2.20 2.72 -19.32
CA VAL A 50 -0.83 2.93 -19.82
C VAL A 50 -0.77 2.77 -21.35
N TYR A 51 -1.23 1.64 -21.88
CA TYR A 51 -1.22 1.34 -23.31
C TYR A 51 -1.99 2.41 -24.09
N ASN A 52 -3.19 2.76 -23.63
CA ASN A 52 -4.03 3.75 -24.29
C ASN A 52 -3.41 5.15 -24.28
N SER A 53 -2.77 5.56 -23.18
CA SER A 53 -2.08 6.86 -23.11
C SER A 53 -0.89 6.94 -24.08
N ILE A 54 -0.13 5.85 -24.26
CA ILE A 54 1.00 5.78 -25.17
C ILE A 54 0.52 5.67 -26.63
N LYS A 55 -0.57 4.94 -26.89
CA LYS A 55 -1.20 4.89 -28.23
C LYS A 55 -1.70 6.24 -28.70
N ASP A 56 -2.29 7.03 -27.80
CA ASP A 56 -2.67 8.41 -28.13
C ASP A 56 -1.43 9.29 -28.39
N LEU A 57 -0.34 9.08 -27.64
CA LEU A 57 0.94 9.76 -27.87
C LEU A 57 1.55 9.42 -29.24
N GLU A 58 1.58 8.13 -29.62
CA GLU A 58 2.01 7.67 -30.95
C GLU A 58 1.21 8.37 -32.06
N LYS A 59 -0.12 8.43 -31.90
CA LYS A 59 -1.03 9.06 -32.87
C LYS A 59 -0.79 10.56 -33.01
N ARG A 60 -0.61 11.28 -31.89
CA ARG A 60 -0.40 12.74 -31.88
C ARG A 60 0.93 13.14 -32.51
N GLU A 61 1.99 12.41 -32.19
CA GLU A 61 3.34 12.71 -32.66
C GLU A 61 3.66 12.08 -34.02
N GLY A 62 2.79 11.18 -34.53
CA GLY A 62 2.99 10.49 -35.80
C GLY A 62 4.20 9.54 -35.77
N ILE A 63 4.43 8.87 -34.65
CA ILE A 63 5.56 7.97 -34.42
C ILE A 63 5.11 6.60 -33.93
N SER A 64 6.02 5.62 -33.95
CA SER A 64 5.85 4.34 -33.27
C SER A 64 6.81 4.22 -32.09
N LEU A 65 6.28 3.77 -30.96
CA LEU A 65 6.97 3.53 -29.69
C LEU A 65 6.87 2.04 -29.29
N PHE A 66 5.78 1.38 -29.65
CA PHE A 66 5.58 -0.06 -29.44
C PHE A 66 6.09 -0.91 -30.61
N GLU A 67 6.47 -2.15 -30.31
CA GLU A 67 6.75 -3.20 -31.31
C GLU A 67 5.44 -3.73 -31.93
N ALA A 68 5.57 -4.38 -33.09
CA ALA A 68 4.47 -5.13 -33.67
C ALA A 68 4.05 -6.27 -32.72
N GLY A 69 2.77 -6.31 -32.35
CA GLY A 69 2.22 -7.30 -31.42
C GLY A 69 2.23 -6.90 -29.94
N SER A 70 2.61 -5.66 -29.60
CA SER A 70 2.32 -5.12 -28.27
C SER A 70 0.81 -4.98 -28.05
N SER A 71 0.35 -5.31 -26.85
CA SER A 71 -1.06 -5.17 -26.44
C SER A 71 -1.17 -4.58 -25.03
N GLU A 72 -2.41 -4.43 -24.53
CA GLU A 72 -2.68 -3.97 -23.15
C GLU A 72 -2.15 -4.98 -22.11
N GLU A 73 -2.14 -6.27 -22.44
CA GLU A 73 -1.68 -7.33 -21.54
C GLU A 73 -0.15 -7.43 -21.50
N GLU A 74 0.51 -7.17 -22.64
CA GLU A 74 1.95 -7.32 -22.83
C GLU A 74 2.53 -6.13 -23.60
N LEU A 75 3.09 -5.18 -22.85
CA LEU A 75 3.71 -3.96 -23.38
C LEU A 75 5.11 -4.27 -23.95
N LYS A 76 5.28 -4.16 -25.26
CA LYS A 76 6.56 -4.38 -25.96
C LYS A 76 7.00 -3.10 -26.64
N PHE A 77 8.12 -2.53 -26.20
CA PHE A 77 8.67 -1.28 -26.70
C PHE A 77 9.78 -1.52 -27.71
N LEU A 78 9.87 -0.65 -28.72
CA LEU A 78 10.98 -0.68 -29.68
C LEU A 78 12.34 -0.59 -28.97
N ALA A 79 13.36 -1.22 -29.54
CA ALA A 79 14.69 -1.33 -28.93
C ALA A 79 15.34 0.01 -28.51
N ASP A 80 15.03 1.10 -29.19
CA ASP A 80 15.55 2.44 -28.91
C ASP A 80 14.64 3.31 -28.01
N VAL A 81 13.58 2.71 -27.45
CA VAL A 81 12.66 3.30 -26.47
C VAL A 81 12.97 2.74 -25.08
N ASP A 82 13.24 3.62 -24.12
CA ASP A 82 13.24 3.29 -22.70
C ASP A 82 11.89 3.62 -22.09
N TYR A 83 11.33 2.69 -21.33
CA TYR A 83 10.05 2.88 -20.68
C TYR A 83 10.24 2.96 -19.17
N LEU A 84 9.72 4.04 -18.58
CA LEU A 84 9.68 4.27 -17.14
C LEU A 84 8.23 4.51 -16.74
N THR A 85 7.87 4.13 -15.53
CA THR A 85 6.53 4.37 -15.00
C THR A 85 6.58 4.72 -13.52
N THR A 86 5.69 5.59 -13.10
CA THR A 86 5.37 5.89 -11.70
C THR A 86 3.87 5.72 -11.51
N SER A 87 3.46 5.25 -10.34
CA SER A 87 2.05 5.01 -10.04
C SER A 87 1.72 5.51 -8.64
N SER A 88 0.67 6.34 -8.56
CA SER A 88 0.02 6.74 -7.32
C SER A 88 -1.45 6.29 -7.28
N ALA A 89 -1.88 5.48 -8.24
CA ALA A 89 -3.28 5.16 -8.49
C ALA A 89 -3.86 4.04 -7.62
N GLY A 90 -3.05 3.31 -6.85
CA GLY A 90 -3.52 2.20 -6.00
C GLY A 90 -4.41 2.61 -4.80
N GLY A 91 -4.65 3.91 -4.63
CA GLY A 91 -5.04 4.48 -3.34
C GLY A 91 -3.87 4.47 -2.37
N GLY A 92 -3.83 5.38 -1.40
CA GLY A 92 -2.78 5.33 -0.38
C GLY A 92 -2.82 4.00 0.38
N LEU A 93 -1.66 3.52 0.82
CA LEU A 93 -1.49 2.26 1.56
C LEU A 93 -2.53 2.18 2.69
N GLN A 94 -3.51 1.28 2.58
CA GLN A 94 -4.63 1.19 3.51
C GLN A 94 -4.22 0.42 4.77
N ILE A 95 -4.14 1.12 5.90
CA ILE A 95 -3.60 0.61 7.16
C ILE A 95 -4.73 0.40 8.17
N LEU A 96 -4.86 -0.82 8.69
CA LEU A 96 -5.62 -1.09 9.90
C LEU A 96 -4.69 -0.90 11.11
N VAL A 97 -5.03 0.00 12.01
CA VAL A 97 -4.25 0.22 13.23
C VAL A 97 -4.88 -0.55 14.38
N VAL A 98 -4.05 -1.27 15.14
CA VAL A 98 -4.44 -1.87 16.41
C VAL A 98 -3.55 -1.25 17.50
N GLY A 99 -4.19 -0.68 18.52
CA GLY A 99 -3.51 0.00 19.63
C GLY A 99 -4.11 -0.42 20.97
N LEU A 100 -3.30 -0.56 22.02
CA LEU A 100 -3.82 -0.89 23.35
C LEU A 100 -4.97 0.04 23.79
N THR A 101 -4.73 1.35 23.72
CA THR A 101 -5.71 2.41 23.98
C THR A 101 -5.73 3.40 22.82
N LEU A 102 -6.88 4.05 22.60
CA LEU A 102 -7.04 5.08 21.57
C LEU A 102 -6.09 6.27 21.74
N PHE A 103 -5.85 6.70 22.98
CA PHE A 103 -5.13 7.95 23.26
C PHE A 103 -3.60 7.79 23.31
N ASP A 104 -3.08 6.57 23.45
CA ASP A 104 -1.63 6.33 23.58
C ASP A 104 -1.05 5.53 22.41
N SER A 105 -1.15 4.19 22.49
CA SER A 105 -0.50 3.29 21.53
C SER A 105 -1.12 3.40 20.14
N ALA A 106 -2.45 3.53 20.06
CA ALA A 106 -3.13 3.73 18.79
C ALA A 106 -2.73 5.06 18.15
N LYS A 107 -2.76 6.17 18.90
CA LYS A 107 -2.36 7.50 18.38
C LYS A 107 -0.93 7.52 17.85
N SER A 108 -0.02 6.81 18.52
CA SER A 108 1.37 6.67 18.07
C SER A 108 1.46 5.88 16.76
N ALA A 109 0.72 4.78 16.66
CA ALA A 109 0.62 3.99 15.43
C ALA A 109 -0.04 4.77 14.27
N GLU A 110 -1.10 5.52 14.53
CA GLU A 110 -1.75 6.39 13.54
C GLU A 110 -0.76 7.42 12.97
N ARG A 111 0.04 8.06 13.83
CA ARG A 111 1.06 9.02 13.38
C ARG A 111 2.12 8.34 12.50
N ALA A 112 2.58 7.15 12.87
CA ALA A 112 3.51 6.38 12.04
C ALA A 112 2.88 6.00 10.68
N ALA A 113 1.62 5.55 10.69
CA ALA A 113 0.85 5.22 9.49
C ALA A 113 0.70 6.42 8.54
N PHE A 114 0.31 7.59 9.07
CA PHE A 114 0.22 8.81 8.28
C PHE A 114 1.59 9.31 7.81
N GLY A 115 2.63 9.20 8.64
CA GLY A 115 4.00 9.56 8.28
C GLY A 115 4.55 8.73 7.12
N ALA A 116 4.10 7.48 6.99
CA ALA A 116 4.42 6.60 5.86
C ALA A 116 3.60 6.88 4.59
N GLY A 117 2.73 7.90 4.59
CA GLY A 117 1.82 8.21 3.48
C GLY A 117 0.64 7.23 3.36
N GLY A 118 0.36 6.47 4.41
CA GLY A 118 -0.76 5.55 4.48
C GLY A 118 -2.10 6.25 4.74
N VAL A 119 -3.18 5.57 4.38
CA VAL A 119 -4.57 5.96 4.67
C VAL A 119 -5.10 4.99 5.73
N LEU A 120 -5.60 5.51 6.85
CA LEU A 120 -6.21 4.67 7.87
C LEU A 120 -7.54 4.11 7.36
N LEU A 121 -7.70 2.79 7.45
CA LEU A 121 -8.99 2.14 7.30
C LEU A 121 -9.84 2.32 8.55
N ASP A 122 -9.25 1.94 9.69
CA ASP A 122 -9.85 2.05 11.01
C ASP A 122 -8.74 1.90 12.07
N THR A 123 -9.10 2.20 13.32
CA THR A 123 -8.24 2.06 14.51
C THR A 123 -8.99 1.25 15.56
N ILE A 124 -8.45 0.13 15.99
CA ILE A 124 -9.03 -0.77 17.00
C ILE A 124 -8.27 -0.63 18.31
N ALA A 125 -9.01 -0.52 19.41
CA ALA A 125 -8.45 -0.48 20.75
C ALA A 125 -9.38 -1.08 21.79
N ILE A 126 -8.86 -1.40 22.97
CA ILE A 126 -9.67 -1.95 24.07
C ILE A 126 -10.79 -0.99 24.49
N ASN A 127 -10.56 0.32 24.34
CA ASN A 127 -11.48 1.37 24.76
C ASN A 127 -12.14 2.11 23.58
N ASP A 128 -12.27 1.46 22.42
CA ASP A 128 -12.83 2.08 21.20
C ASP A 128 -14.37 2.14 21.13
N LYS A 129 -15.04 1.88 22.27
CA LYS A 129 -16.51 1.88 22.48
C LYS A 129 -17.28 0.77 21.75
N ARG A 130 -16.65 0.04 20.84
CA ARG A 130 -17.25 -1.11 20.16
C ARG A 130 -17.27 -2.32 21.10
N SER A 131 -18.32 -3.10 21.03
CA SER A 131 -18.35 -4.44 21.62
C SER A 131 -17.37 -5.36 20.91
N THR A 132 -17.00 -6.47 21.56
CA THR A 132 -16.12 -7.48 20.93
C THR A 132 -16.69 -8.00 19.61
N VAL A 133 -18.02 -8.17 19.51
CA VAL A 133 -18.67 -8.64 18.28
C VAL A 133 -18.50 -7.62 17.15
N GLU A 134 -18.76 -6.34 17.43
CA GLU A 134 -18.58 -5.27 16.44
C GLU A 134 -17.12 -5.12 16.00
N GLN A 135 -16.16 -5.31 16.90
CA GLN A 135 -14.74 -5.33 16.55
C GLN A 135 -14.40 -6.49 15.61
N LEU A 136 -14.92 -7.69 15.89
CA LEU A 136 -14.70 -8.86 15.03
C LEU A 136 -15.32 -8.67 13.65
N ASP A 137 -16.55 -8.16 13.58
CA ASP A 137 -17.23 -7.89 12.32
C ASP A 137 -16.48 -6.86 11.48
N LEU A 138 -15.99 -5.79 12.11
CA LEU A 138 -15.14 -4.79 11.47
C LEU A 138 -13.85 -5.41 10.90
N ILE A 139 -13.13 -6.19 11.71
CA ILE A 139 -11.88 -6.82 11.28
C ILE A 139 -12.14 -7.78 10.11
N ASN A 140 -13.18 -8.61 10.23
CA ASN A 140 -13.53 -9.60 9.22
C ASN A 140 -13.97 -8.99 7.89
N SER A 141 -14.66 -7.84 7.94
CA SER A 141 -15.06 -7.08 6.75
C SER A 141 -13.99 -6.12 6.24
N SER A 142 -12.87 -5.97 6.97
CA SER A 142 -11.77 -5.10 6.57
C SER A 142 -10.87 -5.76 5.52
N HIS A 143 -10.41 -4.92 4.59
CA HIS A 143 -9.48 -5.29 3.54
C HIS A 143 -8.18 -4.47 3.59
N PRO A 144 -7.36 -4.60 4.66
CA PRO A 144 -6.12 -3.86 4.79
C PRO A 144 -5.05 -4.28 3.78
N ASP A 145 -4.26 -3.31 3.33
CA ASP A 145 -2.99 -3.58 2.66
C ASP A 145 -1.92 -3.98 3.70
N ILE A 146 -2.00 -3.41 4.91
CA ILE A 146 -1.12 -3.71 6.04
C ILE A 146 -1.82 -3.46 7.37
N ILE A 147 -1.43 -4.20 8.40
CA ILE A 147 -1.88 -3.99 9.77
C ILE A 147 -0.69 -3.51 10.62
N LEU A 148 -0.87 -2.42 11.36
CA LEU A 148 0.10 -1.93 12.33
C LEU A 148 -0.44 -2.15 13.75
N PHE A 149 0.15 -3.11 14.45
CA PHE A 149 -0.22 -3.46 15.81
C PHE A 149 0.81 -2.91 16.81
N SER A 150 0.39 -1.90 17.55
CA SER A 150 1.08 -1.29 18.68
C SER A 150 0.36 -1.59 19.99
N GLY A 151 1.07 -1.58 21.11
CA GLY A 151 0.38 -1.70 22.40
C GLY A 151 1.28 -2.07 23.56
N GLY A 152 0.96 -1.46 24.70
CA GLY A 152 1.68 -1.68 25.96
C GLY A 152 3.05 -1.04 25.98
N THR A 153 3.57 -0.86 27.19
CA THR A 153 4.97 -0.51 27.43
C THR A 153 5.77 -1.77 27.66
N ASP A 154 7.09 -1.66 27.56
CA ASP A 154 7.95 -2.76 27.96
C ASP A 154 7.84 -2.92 29.48
N GLY A 155 7.49 -4.12 29.94
CA GLY A 155 7.19 -4.41 31.35
C GLY A 155 5.76 -4.07 31.81
N GLY A 156 4.84 -3.72 30.91
CA GLY A 156 3.47 -3.33 31.29
C GLY A 156 2.38 -3.64 30.27
N ALA A 157 1.15 -3.80 30.78
CA ALA A 157 -0.07 -4.00 29.98
C ALA A 157 -0.09 -5.22 29.03
N PHE A 158 0.68 -6.26 29.36
CA PHE A 158 0.74 -7.54 28.65
C PHE A 158 -0.65 -8.12 28.37
N SER A 159 -1.50 -8.28 29.39
CA SER A 159 -2.82 -8.91 29.24
C SER A 159 -3.76 -8.19 28.28
N GLY A 160 -3.65 -6.86 28.17
CA GLY A 160 -4.42 -6.08 27.21
C GLY A 160 -3.94 -6.30 25.78
N VAL A 161 -2.62 -6.36 25.56
CA VAL A 161 -2.02 -6.66 24.26
C VAL A 161 -2.43 -8.05 23.79
N ILE A 162 -2.37 -9.05 24.67
CA ILE A 162 -2.79 -10.43 24.36
C ILE A 162 -4.26 -10.46 23.91
N ARG A 163 -5.15 -9.80 24.66
CA ARG A 163 -6.58 -9.77 24.31
C ARG A 163 -6.83 -9.15 22.93
N LEU A 164 -6.14 -8.06 22.59
CA LEU A 164 -6.25 -7.46 21.26
C LEU A 164 -5.68 -8.37 20.15
N ALA A 165 -4.59 -9.07 20.44
CA ALA A 165 -4.01 -10.03 19.51
C ALA A 165 -4.99 -11.16 19.19
N GLU A 166 -5.67 -11.70 20.21
CA GLU A 166 -6.71 -12.71 20.05
C GLU A 166 -7.90 -12.19 19.24
N THR A 167 -8.39 -10.99 19.54
CA THR A 167 -9.46 -10.36 18.75
C THR A 167 -9.07 -10.23 17.28
N LEU A 168 -7.84 -9.80 17.00
CA LEU A 168 -7.35 -9.67 15.63
C LEU A 168 -7.22 -11.02 14.91
N ALA A 169 -6.70 -12.05 15.59
CA ALA A 169 -6.59 -13.40 15.05
C ALA A 169 -7.97 -13.99 14.70
N LEU A 170 -8.94 -13.80 15.59
CA LEU A 170 -10.31 -14.29 15.43
C LEU A 170 -11.08 -13.54 14.34
N GLY A 171 -10.81 -12.25 14.17
CA GLY A 171 -11.44 -11.42 13.15
C GLY A 171 -10.99 -11.76 11.72
N LYS A 172 -9.80 -12.36 11.53
CA LYS A 172 -9.32 -12.86 10.24
C LYS A 172 -9.49 -11.87 9.06
N PRO A 173 -8.88 -10.67 9.14
CA PRO A 173 -8.95 -9.71 8.04
C PRO A 173 -8.32 -10.32 6.77
N SER A 174 -8.80 -9.91 5.60
CA SER A 174 -8.33 -10.41 4.31
C SER A 174 -7.61 -9.31 3.51
N PRO A 175 -6.60 -9.63 2.69
CA PRO A 175 -5.88 -8.59 1.97
C PRO A 175 -6.77 -7.93 0.91
N LYS A 176 -6.54 -6.64 0.65
CA LYS A 176 -7.23 -5.88 -0.41
C LYS A 176 -7.09 -6.49 -1.80
N PHE A 177 -5.90 -7.02 -2.08
CA PHE A 177 -5.58 -7.66 -3.36
C PHE A 177 -5.41 -9.17 -3.17
N SER A 178 -6.14 -9.95 -3.96
CA SER A 178 -6.25 -11.42 -3.86
C SER A 178 -5.00 -12.20 -4.32
N ILE A 179 -3.82 -11.60 -4.34
CA ILE A 179 -2.61 -12.24 -4.89
C ILE A 179 -1.95 -13.10 -3.81
N ASN A 180 -2.62 -14.19 -3.39
CA ASN A 180 -2.08 -15.31 -2.62
C ASN A 180 -1.28 -14.98 -1.34
N GLY A 181 -1.44 -13.78 -0.77
CA GLY A 181 -0.63 -13.30 0.33
C GLY A 181 -1.34 -13.37 1.66
N LYS A 182 -0.58 -13.68 2.72
CA LYS A 182 -0.99 -13.33 4.08
C LYS A 182 -0.99 -11.81 4.20
N VAL A 183 -1.90 -11.23 4.98
CA VAL A 183 -1.86 -9.78 5.25
C VAL A 183 -0.56 -9.46 5.98
N PRO A 184 0.25 -8.48 5.51
CA PRO A 184 1.39 -7.99 6.26
C PRO A 184 0.95 -7.45 7.61
N LEU A 185 1.59 -7.92 8.69
CA LEU A 185 1.29 -7.50 10.06
C LEU A 185 2.59 -7.08 10.74
N ILE A 186 2.70 -5.80 11.06
CA ILE A 186 3.80 -5.27 11.88
C ILE A 186 3.34 -5.26 13.33
N TYR A 187 4.07 -5.95 14.19
CA TYR A 187 3.93 -5.83 15.63
C TYR A 187 5.10 -5.05 16.21
N ALA A 188 4.78 -3.93 16.85
CA ALA A 188 5.72 -3.00 17.45
C ALA A 188 5.22 -2.54 18.83
N GLY A 189 4.86 -3.52 19.67
CA GLY A 189 4.38 -3.33 21.04
C GLY A 189 5.26 -4.03 22.07
N ASN A 190 4.71 -4.23 23.28
CA ASN A 190 5.37 -4.84 24.43
C ASN A 190 6.24 -6.06 24.07
N VAL A 191 7.53 -5.97 24.39
CA VAL A 191 8.53 -7.01 24.07
C VAL A 191 8.21 -8.40 24.65
N GLU A 192 7.58 -8.47 25.82
CA GLU A 192 7.21 -9.71 26.50
C GLU A 192 6.10 -10.46 25.75
N ALA A 193 5.26 -9.75 25.00
CA ALA A 193 4.18 -10.34 24.21
C ALA A 193 4.63 -10.86 22.84
N GLN A 194 5.86 -10.60 22.41
CA GLN A 194 6.35 -10.96 21.08
C GLN A 194 6.27 -12.47 20.79
N ASP A 195 6.61 -13.32 21.77
CA ASP A 195 6.60 -14.78 21.55
C ASP A 195 5.18 -15.34 21.42
N PHE A 196 4.23 -14.76 22.16
CA PHE A 196 2.82 -15.07 21.98
C PHE A 196 2.32 -14.63 20.61
N VAL A 197 2.63 -13.39 20.21
CA VAL A 197 2.26 -12.82 18.90
C VAL A 197 2.84 -13.66 17.76
N LYS A 198 4.10 -14.09 17.84
CA LYS A 198 4.73 -14.99 16.86
C LYS A 198 3.98 -16.30 16.74
N THR A 199 3.62 -16.90 17.86
CA THR A 199 2.91 -18.17 17.90
C THR A 199 1.51 -18.04 17.31
N LEU A 200 0.79 -16.98 17.68
CA LEU A 200 -0.58 -16.73 17.25
C LEU A 200 -0.67 -16.39 15.75
N PHE A 201 0.24 -15.56 15.24
CA PHE A 201 0.13 -14.98 13.90
C PHE A 201 1.04 -15.62 12.84
N GLY A 202 2.05 -16.40 13.22
CA GLY A 202 3.07 -16.89 12.28
C GLY A 202 2.51 -17.71 11.09
N SER A 203 1.37 -18.37 11.26
CA SER A 203 0.68 -19.10 10.18
C SER A 203 -0.35 -18.26 9.41
N GLN A 204 -0.86 -17.18 10.00
CA GLN A 204 -2.00 -16.41 9.47
C GLN A 204 -1.57 -15.11 8.77
N PHE A 205 -0.52 -14.46 9.25
CA PHE A 205 -0.04 -13.17 8.78
C PHE A 205 1.40 -13.26 8.26
N ASP A 206 1.79 -12.30 7.42
CA ASP A 206 3.20 -12.05 7.13
C ASP A 206 3.75 -11.13 8.24
N LEU A 207 4.16 -11.77 9.33
CA LEU A 207 4.48 -11.11 10.60
C LEU A 207 5.90 -10.52 10.58
N SER A 208 5.99 -9.23 10.86
CA SER A 208 7.23 -8.52 11.18
C SER A 208 7.19 -8.04 12.63
N ILE A 209 8.20 -8.42 13.43
CA ILE A 209 8.38 -7.96 14.81
C ILE A 209 9.40 -6.83 14.80
N LEU A 210 9.02 -5.67 15.36
CA LEU A 210 9.89 -4.50 15.51
C LEU A 210 10.04 -4.12 17.00
N PRO A 211 11.02 -3.27 17.35
CA PRO A 211 11.08 -2.65 18.67
C PRO A 211 9.76 -1.95 19.01
N ASN A 212 9.42 -1.92 20.31
CA ASN A 212 8.20 -1.27 20.77
C ASN A 212 8.21 0.21 20.35
N MET A 213 7.14 0.68 19.71
CA MET A 213 7.00 2.09 19.33
C MET A 213 6.86 3.00 20.55
N ARG A 214 6.38 2.48 21.67
CA ARG A 214 6.24 3.20 22.93
C ARG A 214 6.69 2.32 24.10
N PRO A 215 8.01 2.14 24.26
CA PRO A 215 8.56 1.25 25.30
C PRO A 215 8.28 1.78 26.71
N THR A 216 8.09 3.09 26.87
CA THR A 216 7.81 3.77 28.15
C THR A 216 6.57 4.65 28.07
N MET A 217 5.95 4.95 29.23
CA MET A 217 4.75 5.81 29.34
C MET A 217 5.02 7.29 29.06
N SER A 218 6.28 7.73 28.93
CA SER A 218 6.66 9.13 28.71
C SER A 218 5.94 9.75 27.51
N GLU A 219 5.52 11.01 27.66
CA GLU A 219 4.96 11.81 26.57
C GLU A 219 6.03 12.10 25.50
N ASP A 220 5.61 12.20 24.25
CA ASP A 220 6.47 12.58 23.13
C ASP A 220 7.14 13.93 23.44
N SER A 221 8.47 13.96 23.53
CA SER A 221 9.27 15.18 23.59
C SER A 221 9.53 15.76 22.21
#